data_AF-A0AAV1LZN0-F1
#
_entry.id   AF-A0AAV1LZN0-F1
#
_cell.length_a   1.000
_cell.length_b   1.000
_cell.length_c   1.000
_cell.angle_alpha   90.00
_cell.angle_beta   90.00
_cell.angle_gamma   90.00
#
_symmetry.space_group_name_H-M   'P 1'
#
loop_
_entity.id
_entity.type
_entity.pdbx_description
1 polymer ?
#
loop_
_entity_poly.entity_id
_entity_poly.type
_entity_poly.pdbx_seq_one_letter_code
_entity_poly.pdbx_strand_id
1 'polypeptide(L)'
;MGIIQLPAYVDYWSKDFKVDCVINVMSLKKYQLIRRYLHFNDSEVENESNDRYYKIRLLFDKVISNCRKIEEESRMSIDEMMVPYKGKKSGELKQYIKTKPKKWGYKMFVRAGVSGIVYDAILYGGQYTFSGRDFSNYENTLGLGAKVVLSLCRTIRDPVLTVVYFDNYFSSVELMHHLRNELGILSIGTFQQNRTRGCILKDDKEMKKMPRGSVDMKVCEEKKIVLVK
;
A
#
# COMPACT_ATOMS: atom_id res chain seq x y z
N MET A 1 -15.79 3.47 -19.58
CA MET A 1 -16.36 2.29 -18.88
C MET A 1 -16.26 2.35 -17.35
N GLY A 2 -15.73 3.43 -16.75
CA GLY A 2 -15.69 3.58 -15.29
C GLY A 2 -16.94 4.21 -14.68
N ILE A 3 -17.56 5.16 -15.39
CA ILE A 3 -18.74 5.91 -14.96
C ILE A 3 -20.01 5.08 -15.15
N ILE A 4 -20.31 4.72 -16.40
CA ILE A 4 -21.36 3.76 -16.74
C ILE A 4 -20.72 2.38 -16.71
N GLN A 5 -21.18 1.49 -15.82
CA GLN A 5 -20.71 0.11 -15.70
C GLN A 5 -21.72 -0.88 -16.25
N LEU A 6 -21.38 -1.53 -17.36
CA LEU A 6 -22.14 -2.65 -17.93
C LEU A 6 -21.53 -4.00 -17.49
N PRO A 7 -22.31 -5.11 -17.51
CA PRO A 7 -21.86 -6.43 -17.04
C PRO A 7 -20.59 -6.93 -17.72
N ALA A 8 -20.47 -6.74 -19.03
CA ALA A 8 -19.27 -7.03 -19.79
C ALA A 8 -18.83 -5.83 -20.64
N TYR A 9 -17.53 -5.75 -20.93
CA TYR A 9 -17.01 -4.66 -21.77
C TYR A 9 -17.55 -4.73 -23.21
N VAL A 10 -17.99 -5.89 -23.71
CA VAL A 10 -18.57 -6.02 -25.05
C VAL A 10 -19.94 -5.35 -25.15
N ASP A 11 -20.66 -5.23 -24.02
CA ASP A 11 -22.03 -4.72 -23.98
C ASP A 11 -22.10 -3.24 -24.35
N TYR A 12 -21.00 -2.49 -24.19
CA TYR A 12 -20.91 -1.09 -24.61
C TYR A 12 -21.10 -0.91 -26.12
N TRP A 13 -20.81 -1.96 -26.92
CA TRP A 13 -21.04 -2.00 -28.37
C TRP A 13 -22.25 -2.84 -28.78
N SER A 14 -23.02 -3.35 -27.81
CA SER A 14 -24.25 -4.10 -28.11
C SER A 14 -25.28 -3.18 -28.76
N LYS A 15 -26.22 -3.78 -29.50
CA LYS A 15 -27.31 -3.05 -30.13
C LYS A 15 -28.34 -2.53 -29.11
N ASP A 16 -28.42 -3.17 -27.95
CA ASP A 16 -29.43 -2.86 -26.93
C ASP A 16 -28.98 -1.73 -26.00
N PHE A 17 -27.71 -1.73 -25.57
CA PHE A 17 -27.19 -0.69 -24.67
C PHE A 17 -26.63 0.53 -25.41
N LYS A 18 -25.99 0.33 -26.57
CA LYS A 18 -25.36 1.36 -27.42
C LYS A 18 -24.84 2.59 -26.68
N VAL A 19 -23.65 2.49 -26.08
CA VAL A 19 -23.05 3.65 -25.40
C VAL A 19 -22.33 4.51 -26.44
N ASP A 20 -23.00 5.54 -26.96
CA ASP A 20 -22.54 6.36 -28.07
C ASP A 20 -21.13 6.94 -27.87
N CYS A 21 -20.81 7.42 -26.66
CA CYS A 21 -19.49 7.98 -26.34
C CYS A 21 -18.35 6.95 -26.40
N VAL A 22 -18.65 5.65 -26.41
CA VAL A 22 -17.67 4.56 -26.60
C VAL A 22 -17.64 4.12 -28.06
N ILE A 23 -18.82 3.89 -28.66
CA ILE A 23 -18.94 3.37 -30.02
C ILE A 23 -18.37 4.34 -31.05
N ASN A 24 -18.60 5.64 -30.86
CA ASN A 24 -18.15 6.68 -31.79
C ASN A 24 -16.62 6.87 -31.77
N VAL A 25 -15.92 6.38 -30.75
CA VAL A 25 -14.45 6.51 -30.62
C VAL A 25 -13.73 5.40 -31.39
N MET A 26 -14.18 4.14 -31.25
CA MET A 26 -13.60 3.02 -31.98
C MET A 26 -14.53 1.81 -32.03
N SER A 27 -14.33 0.95 -33.04
CA SER A 27 -15.06 -0.32 -33.13
C SER A 27 -14.62 -1.32 -32.05
N LEU A 28 -15.53 -2.24 -31.66
CA LEU A 28 -15.25 -3.31 -30.72
C LEU A 28 -14.02 -4.14 -31.13
N LYS A 29 -13.89 -4.47 -32.43
CA LYS A 29 -12.76 -5.23 -32.97
C LYS A 29 -11.44 -4.50 -32.74
N LYS A 30 -11.39 -3.19 -33.00
CA LYS A 30 -10.19 -2.37 -32.76
C LYS A 30 -9.83 -2.32 -31.27
N TYR A 31 -10.81 -2.10 -30.40
CA TYR A 31 -10.61 -2.11 -28.94
C TYR A 31 -10.04 -3.44 -28.44
N GLN A 32 -10.60 -4.57 -28.91
CA GLN A 32 -10.13 -5.91 -28.54
C GLN A 32 -8.69 -6.18 -28.98
N LEU A 33 -8.31 -5.73 -30.19
CA LEU A 33 -6.93 -5.84 -30.68
C LEU A 33 -5.98 -5.02 -29.80
N ILE A 34 -6.29 -3.75 -29.53
CA ILE A 34 -5.47 -2.89 -28.67
C ILE A 34 -5.30 -3.55 -27.30
N ARG A 35 -6.39 -3.99 -26.67
CA ARG A 35 -6.35 -4.65 -25.36
C ARG A 35 -5.52 -5.94 -25.36
N ARG A 36 -5.54 -6.71 -26.46
CA ARG A 36 -4.80 -7.99 -26.58
C ARG A 36 -3.30 -7.79 -26.72
N TYR A 37 -2.89 -6.75 -27.44
CA TYR A 37 -1.50 -6.47 -27.79
C TYR A 37 -0.93 -5.25 -27.03
N LEU A 38 -1.52 -4.88 -25.89
CA LEU A 38 -1.01 -3.81 -25.06
C LEU A 38 0.18 -4.30 -24.23
N HIS A 39 1.35 -3.71 -24.46
CA HIS A 39 2.61 -4.02 -23.77
C HIS A 39 3.25 -2.73 -23.23
N PHE A 40 3.92 -2.82 -22.09
CA PHE A 40 4.56 -1.68 -21.40
C PHE A 40 6.06 -1.86 -21.17
N ASN A 41 6.60 -3.01 -21.58
CA ASN A 41 8.01 -3.29 -21.54
C ASN A 41 8.38 -4.10 -22.78
N ASP A 42 9.61 -3.90 -23.25
CA ASP A 42 10.16 -4.70 -24.34
C ASP A 42 10.33 -6.15 -23.88
N SER A 43 9.89 -7.10 -24.71
CA SER A 43 9.98 -8.53 -24.41
C SER A 43 11.33 -9.12 -24.80
N GLU A 44 12.15 -8.40 -25.56
CA GLU A 44 13.51 -8.80 -25.94
C GLU A 44 14.53 -8.48 -24.85
N VAL A 45 14.21 -7.58 -23.92
CA VAL A 45 15.07 -7.23 -22.78
C VAL A 45 14.97 -8.32 -21.71
N GLU A 46 16.11 -8.91 -21.35
CA GLU A 46 16.19 -9.91 -20.29
C GLU A 46 15.88 -9.31 -18.91
N ASN A 47 15.24 -10.11 -18.06
CA ASN A 47 14.93 -9.71 -16.68
C ASN A 47 16.13 -9.98 -15.75
N GLU A 48 17.20 -9.22 -15.93
CA GLU A 48 18.42 -9.34 -15.12
C GLU A 48 18.15 -9.16 -13.62
N SER A 49 17.18 -8.30 -13.28
CA SER A 49 16.84 -7.95 -11.90
C SER A 49 16.04 -9.01 -11.13
N ASN A 50 15.61 -10.09 -11.78
CA ASN A 50 14.62 -11.03 -11.25
C ASN A 50 13.32 -10.36 -10.74
N ASP A 51 13.00 -9.15 -11.19
CA ASP A 51 11.75 -8.48 -10.81
C ASP A 51 10.57 -9.20 -11.45
N ARG A 52 9.72 -9.80 -10.63
CA ARG A 52 8.53 -10.51 -11.08
C ARG A 52 7.49 -9.59 -11.75
N TYR A 53 7.61 -8.27 -11.57
CA TYR A 53 6.76 -7.25 -12.19
C TYR A 53 7.41 -6.55 -13.39
N TYR A 54 8.54 -7.04 -13.91
CA TYR A 54 9.30 -6.36 -14.98
C TYR A 54 8.46 -5.93 -16.19
N LYS A 55 7.42 -6.71 -16.57
CA LYS A 55 6.52 -6.38 -17.69
C LYS A 55 5.72 -5.09 -17.53
N ILE A 56 5.50 -4.65 -16.29
CA ILE A 56 4.74 -3.44 -15.96
C ILE A 56 5.57 -2.41 -15.19
N ARG A 57 6.83 -2.74 -14.85
CA ARG A 57 7.68 -1.94 -13.97
C ARG A 57 7.82 -0.50 -14.47
N LEU A 58 8.15 -0.33 -15.76
CA LEU A 58 8.31 0.99 -16.37
C LEU A 58 7.05 1.85 -16.25
N LEU A 59 5.88 1.28 -16.54
CA LEU A 59 4.61 1.98 -16.39
C LEU A 59 4.33 2.32 -14.92
N PHE A 60 4.51 1.35 -14.01
CA PHE A 60 4.23 1.53 -12.60
C PHE A 60 5.11 2.63 -12.01
N ASP A 61 6.42 2.59 -12.26
CA ASP A 61 7.34 3.60 -11.78
C ASP A 61 7.04 4.98 -12.39
N LYS A 62 6.59 5.03 -13.65
CA LYS A 62 6.13 6.29 -14.26
C LYS A 62 4.88 6.85 -13.57
N VAL A 63 3.92 6.01 -13.24
CA VAL A 63 2.71 6.42 -12.50
C VAL A 63 3.09 6.92 -11.11
N ILE A 64 3.88 6.15 -10.36
CA ILE A 64 4.29 6.51 -9.00
C ILE A 64 5.18 7.76 -8.98
N SER A 65 6.10 7.91 -9.94
CA SER A 65 6.90 9.15 -10.05
C SER A 65 6.05 10.39 -10.33
N ASN A 66 4.90 10.24 -11.00
CA ASN A 66 3.96 11.34 -11.17
C ASN A 66 3.12 11.58 -9.90
N CYS A 67 2.70 10.52 -9.20
CA CYS A 67 2.04 10.65 -7.89
C CYS A 67 2.89 11.45 -6.90
N ARG A 68 4.20 11.17 -6.83
CA ARG A 68 5.14 11.88 -5.94
C ARG A 68 5.32 13.37 -6.26
N LYS A 69 4.93 13.83 -7.46
CA LYS A 69 4.99 15.25 -7.82
C LYS A 69 3.81 16.05 -7.29
N ILE A 70 2.70 15.39 -6.97
CA ILE A 70 1.51 16.04 -6.41
C ILE A 70 1.85 16.56 -5.01
N GLU A 71 1.58 17.83 -4.74
CA GLU A 71 1.77 18.48 -3.43
C GLU A 71 1.26 17.60 -2.29
N GLU A 72 2.13 17.32 -1.32
CA GLU A 72 1.86 16.35 -0.26
C GLU A 72 1.09 16.99 0.90
N GLU A 73 0.15 16.24 1.44
CA GLU A 73 -0.50 16.57 2.71
C GLU A 73 0.38 16.16 3.89
N SER A 74 0.30 16.89 5.00
CA SER A 74 1.08 16.62 6.23
C SER A 74 0.58 15.42 7.04
N ARG A 75 -0.57 14.84 6.68
CA ARG A 75 -1.18 13.69 7.36
C ARG A 75 -1.45 12.60 6.34
N MET A 76 -0.80 11.45 6.51
CA MET A 76 -0.85 10.37 5.53
C MET A 76 -1.04 9.01 6.18
N SER A 77 -1.81 8.13 5.56
CA SER A 77 -1.96 6.73 5.97
C SER A 77 -1.16 5.80 5.08
N ILE A 78 -0.56 4.77 5.67
CA ILE A 78 0.02 3.62 4.98
C ILE A 78 -0.84 2.39 5.24
N ASP A 79 -1.33 1.78 4.16
CA ASP A 79 -2.15 0.58 4.21
C ASP A 79 -1.98 -0.26 2.93
N GLU A 80 -2.67 -1.39 2.86
CA GLU A 80 -2.63 -2.36 1.79
C GLU A 80 -3.81 -2.19 0.86
N MET A 81 -3.51 -2.08 -0.44
CA MET A 81 -4.49 -2.06 -1.50
C MET A 81 -4.44 -3.37 -2.29
N MET A 82 -5.62 -3.87 -2.65
CA MET A 82 -5.78 -5.07 -3.47
C MET A 82 -6.30 -4.70 -4.86
N VAL A 83 -5.51 -5.02 -5.89
CA VAL A 83 -5.94 -4.96 -7.29
C VAL A 83 -6.59 -6.29 -7.68
N PRO A 84 -7.92 -6.34 -7.87
CA PRO A 84 -8.64 -7.59 -8.00
C PRO A 84 -8.22 -8.35 -9.25
N TYR A 85 -7.87 -9.62 -9.09
CA TYR A 85 -7.51 -10.47 -10.21
C TYR A 85 -7.81 -11.94 -9.87
N LYS A 86 -8.60 -12.60 -10.71
CA LYS A 86 -8.99 -14.01 -10.54
C LYS A 86 -8.36 -14.95 -11.58
N GLY A 87 -7.54 -14.43 -12.50
CA GLY A 87 -6.93 -15.25 -13.54
C GLY A 87 -5.87 -16.22 -13.00
N LYS A 88 -5.44 -17.16 -13.87
CA LYS A 88 -4.44 -18.19 -13.56
C LYS A 88 -3.01 -17.78 -13.88
N LYS A 89 -2.82 -16.79 -14.76
CA LYS A 89 -1.48 -16.36 -15.26
C LYS A 89 -0.62 -15.60 -14.25
N SER A 90 -1.14 -15.28 -13.05
CA SER A 90 -0.40 -14.54 -12.04
C SER A 90 0.66 -15.36 -11.30
N GLY A 91 0.62 -16.69 -11.41
CA GLY A 91 1.39 -17.57 -10.53
C GLY A 91 1.17 -17.19 -9.05
N GLU A 92 2.26 -17.09 -8.30
CA GLU A 92 2.29 -16.77 -6.87
C GLU A 92 2.19 -15.27 -6.55
N LEU A 93 2.23 -14.38 -7.55
CA LEU A 93 2.11 -12.93 -7.33
C LEU A 93 0.71 -12.54 -6.83
N LYS A 94 -0.29 -13.35 -7.14
CA LYS A 94 -1.65 -13.14 -6.66
C LYS A 94 -1.76 -13.63 -5.22
N GLN A 95 -2.22 -12.75 -4.36
CA GLN A 95 -2.45 -13.00 -2.94
C GLN A 95 -3.93 -13.27 -2.67
N TYR A 96 -4.17 -14.07 -1.62
CA TYR A 96 -5.50 -14.28 -1.05
C TYR A 96 -5.57 -13.62 0.33
N ILE A 97 -6.46 -12.64 0.50
CA ILE A 97 -6.70 -11.97 1.78
C ILE A 97 -8.15 -12.22 2.19
N LYS A 98 -8.34 -13.11 3.17
CA LYS A 98 -9.67 -13.59 3.60
C LYS A 98 -10.61 -12.46 4.03
N THR A 99 -10.07 -11.42 4.67
CA THR A 99 -10.82 -10.31 5.27
C THR A 99 -11.23 -9.22 4.29
N LYS A 100 -10.65 -9.16 3.09
CA LYS A 100 -10.99 -8.12 2.10
C LYS A 100 -12.20 -8.58 1.24
N PRO A 101 -13.11 -7.67 0.83
CA PRO A 101 -14.26 -8.03 -0.01
C PRO A 101 -13.85 -8.72 -1.31
N LYS A 102 -12.78 -8.22 -1.94
CA LYS A 102 -12.15 -8.81 -3.12
C LYS A 102 -10.91 -9.59 -2.68
N LYS A 103 -11.12 -10.86 -2.33
CA LYS A 103 -10.11 -11.70 -1.67
C LYS A 103 -8.89 -12.02 -2.52
N TRP A 104 -9.06 -12.14 -3.83
CA TRP A 104 -7.99 -12.53 -4.77
C TRP A 104 -7.52 -11.34 -5.60
N GLY A 105 -6.22 -11.10 -5.61
CA GLY A 105 -5.64 -10.01 -6.42
C GLY A 105 -4.15 -9.80 -6.20
N TYR A 106 -3.61 -8.76 -6.84
CA TYR A 106 -2.27 -8.28 -6.56
C TYR A 106 -2.30 -7.36 -5.35
N LYS A 107 -1.42 -7.61 -4.38
CA LYS A 107 -1.25 -6.77 -3.20
C LYS A 107 -0.26 -5.66 -3.51
N MET A 108 -0.56 -4.45 -3.08
CA MET A 108 0.39 -3.34 -3.02
C MET A 108 0.24 -2.59 -1.70
N PHE A 109 1.30 -1.97 -1.26
CA PHE A 109 1.30 -1.05 -0.11
C PHE A 109 1.24 0.37 -0.64
N VAL A 110 0.43 1.21 -0.03
CA VAL A 110 0.10 2.54 -0.54
C VAL A 110 0.24 3.56 0.58
N ARG A 111 0.87 4.70 0.27
CA ARG A 111 0.87 5.91 1.10
C ARG A 111 -0.10 6.91 0.48
N ALA A 112 -1.16 7.26 1.22
CA ALA A 112 -2.19 8.19 0.78
C ALA A 112 -2.44 9.30 1.80
N GLY A 113 -2.84 10.48 1.34
CA GLY A 113 -3.22 11.61 2.20
C GLY A 113 -4.64 11.51 2.73
N VAL A 114 -5.05 12.50 3.54
CA VAL A 114 -6.41 12.56 4.09
C VAL A 114 -7.46 12.81 3.01
N SER A 115 -7.07 13.43 1.89
CA SER A 115 -7.89 13.55 0.67
C SER A 115 -8.18 12.22 -0.04
N GLY A 116 -7.44 11.14 0.30
CA GLY A 116 -7.45 9.88 -0.42
C GLY A 116 -6.54 9.84 -1.64
N ILE A 117 -5.79 10.92 -1.93
CA ILE A 117 -4.79 10.95 -2.99
C ILE A 117 -3.62 10.02 -2.63
N VAL A 118 -3.22 9.19 -3.59
CA VAL A 118 -2.05 8.31 -3.48
C VAL A 118 -0.80 9.07 -3.88
N TYR A 119 0.17 9.13 -2.97
CA TYR A 119 1.47 9.78 -3.20
C TYR A 119 2.57 8.80 -3.55
N ASP A 120 2.53 7.59 -2.98
CA ASP A 120 3.51 6.54 -3.26
C ASP A 120 2.91 5.14 -3.09
N ALA A 121 3.49 4.15 -3.76
CA ALA A 121 3.11 2.75 -3.60
C ALA A 121 4.24 1.78 -3.92
N ILE A 122 4.16 0.58 -3.35
CA ILE A 122 5.10 -0.53 -3.56
C ILE A 122 4.30 -1.79 -3.90
N LEU A 123 4.66 -2.44 -5.01
CA LEU A 123 4.10 -3.74 -5.39
C LEU A 123 4.66 -4.84 -4.47
N TYR A 124 3.78 -5.67 -3.90
CA TYR A 124 4.22 -6.83 -3.14
C TYR A 124 4.68 -7.94 -4.08
N GLY A 125 5.96 -8.27 -4.04
CA GLY A 125 6.61 -9.28 -4.89
C GLY A 125 7.12 -10.50 -4.14
N GLY A 126 6.68 -10.72 -2.89
CA GLY A 126 7.28 -11.71 -2.00
C GLY A 126 8.70 -11.29 -1.62
N GLN A 127 9.68 -12.19 -1.79
CA GLN A 127 11.08 -11.91 -1.49
C GLN A 127 11.68 -10.77 -2.34
N TYR A 128 11.11 -10.49 -3.51
CA TYR A 128 11.56 -9.45 -4.43
C TYR A 128 10.88 -8.08 -4.20
N THR A 129 10.09 -7.94 -3.13
CA THR A 129 9.34 -6.69 -2.84
C THR A 129 10.26 -5.46 -2.77
N PHE A 130 11.48 -5.65 -2.29
CA PHE A 130 12.47 -4.59 -2.12
C PHE A 130 13.70 -4.75 -3.01
N SER A 131 13.61 -5.50 -4.12
CA SER A 131 14.69 -5.56 -5.10
C SER A 131 15.08 -4.14 -5.55
N GLY A 132 16.38 -3.83 -5.50
CA GLY A 132 16.90 -2.49 -5.83
C GLY A 132 16.63 -1.42 -4.75
N ARG A 133 16.28 -1.81 -3.52
CA ARG A 133 16.20 -0.91 -2.37
C ARG A 133 17.16 -1.34 -1.28
N ASP A 134 18.01 -0.42 -0.86
CA ASP A 134 18.96 -0.65 0.21
C ASP A 134 18.35 -0.29 1.57
N PHE A 135 18.72 -1.09 2.56
CA PHE A 135 18.40 -0.89 3.96
C PHE A 135 19.68 -0.96 4.78
N SER A 136 19.75 -0.15 5.82
CA SER A 136 20.86 -0.23 6.78
C SER A 136 20.87 -1.58 7.50
N ASN A 137 21.99 -1.90 8.15
CA ASN A 137 22.11 -3.11 8.96
C ASN A 137 20.99 -3.18 10.02
N TYR A 138 20.66 -2.05 10.65
CA TYR A 138 19.58 -1.96 11.62
C TYR A 138 18.21 -2.19 10.97
N GLU A 139 17.90 -1.52 9.87
CA GLU A 139 16.62 -1.67 9.17
C GLU A 139 16.41 -3.09 8.65
N ASN A 140 17.50 -3.80 8.34
CA ASN A 140 17.44 -5.20 7.96
C ASN A 140 17.00 -6.14 9.08
N THR A 141 17.17 -5.75 10.35
CA THR A 141 16.61 -6.46 11.51
C THR A 141 15.10 -6.29 11.66
N LEU A 142 14.51 -5.31 10.99
CA LEU A 142 13.09 -5.02 11.06
C LEU A 142 12.27 -5.94 10.14
N GLY A 143 11.02 -6.18 10.52
CA GLY A 143 10.09 -6.99 9.74
C GLY A 143 9.62 -6.32 8.43
N LEU A 144 8.92 -7.10 7.59
CA LEU A 144 8.36 -6.65 6.31
C LEU A 144 7.56 -5.35 6.43
N GLY A 145 6.63 -5.27 7.40
CA GLY A 145 5.77 -4.09 7.57
C GLY A 145 6.58 -2.81 7.85
N ALA A 146 7.59 -2.90 8.71
CA ALA A 146 8.49 -1.78 8.99
C ALA A 146 9.28 -1.36 7.75
N LYS A 147 9.85 -2.31 7.00
CA LYS A 147 10.56 -2.02 5.74
C LYS A 147 9.66 -1.34 4.70
N VAL A 148 8.38 -1.72 4.63
CA VAL A 148 7.38 -1.05 3.78
C VAL A 148 7.19 0.40 4.22
N VAL A 149 6.93 0.64 5.51
CA VAL A 149 6.71 1.99 6.03
C VAL A 149 7.94 2.87 5.77
N LEU A 150 9.14 2.41 6.09
CA LEU A 150 10.38 3.13 5.81
C LEU A 150 10.54 3.46 4.32
N SER A 151 10.29 2.47 3.47
CA SER A 151 10.39 2.63 2.01
C SER A 151 9.43 3.68 1.44
N LEU A 152 8.22 3.77 2.00
CA LEU A 152 7.21 4.75 1.61
C LEU A 152 7.45 6.12 2.29
N CYS A 153 8.06 6.17 3.47
CA CYS A 153 8.35 7.40 4.18
C CYS A 153 9.56 8.15 3.61
N ARG A 154 10.55 7.45 3.04
CA ARG A 154 11.75 8.05 2.42
C ARG A 154 11.46 9.00 1.26
N THR A 155 10.28 8.92 0.66
CA THR A 155 9.88 9.77 -0.46
C THR A 155 9.01 10.96 -0.02
N ILE A 156 8.82 11.16 1.29
CA ILE A 156 8.14 12.34 1.85
C ILE A 156 9.06 13.55 1.69
N ARG A 157 8.53 14.66 1.16
CA ARG A 157 9.31 15.87 0.87
C ARG A 157 9.61 16.72 2.09
N ASP A 158 8.66 16.83 3.02
CA ASP A 158 8.83 17.54 4.29
C ASP A 158 8.52 16.61 5.48
N PRO A 159 9.53 15.87 5.96
CA PRO A 159 9.32 14.88 7.00
C PRO A 159 8.95 15.46 8.37
N VAL A 160 9.46 16.65 8.71
CA VAL A 160 9.38 17.23 10.07
C VAL A 160 7.96 17.63 10.46
N LEU A 161 7.16 18.04 9.49
CA LEU A 161 5.75 18.44 9.70
C LEU A 161 4.77 17.30 9.44
N THR A 162 5.26 16.09 9.17
CA THR A 162 4.44 14.98 8.69
C THR A 162 4.12 13.98 9.79
N VAL A 163 2.85 13.57 9.84
CA VAL A 163 2.35 12.46 10.67
C VAL A 163 1.89 11.31 9.78
N VAL A 164 2.45 10.13 10.00
CA VAL A 164 2.08 8.91 9.29
C VAL A 164 1.27 7.96 10.18
N TYR A 165 0.13 7.51 9.66
CA TYR A 165 -0.77 6.58 10.31
C TYR A 165 -0.66 5.19 9.70
N PHE A 166 -0.62 4.14 10.51
CA PHE A 166 -0.64 2.76 10.02
C PHE A 166 -1.27 1.80 11.03
N ASP A 167 -1.77 0.67 10.55
CA ASP A 167 -2.43 -0.32 11.39
C ASP A 167 -1.45 -1.21 12.17
N ASN A 168 -1.98 -2.25 12.81
CA ASN A 168 -1.20 -3.18 13.63
C ASN A 168 -0.32 -4.16 12.84
N TYR A 169 -0.51 -4.28 11.52
CA TYR A 169 0.34 -5.09 10.67
C TYR A 169 1.73 -4.44 10.56
N PHE A 170 1.76 -3.11 10.45
CA PHE A 170 2.99 -2.32 10.29
C PHE A 170 3.62 -1.90 11.62
N SER A 171 2.82 -1.74 12.68
CA SER A 171 3.27 -1.11 13.93
C SER A 171 4.31 -1.92 14.71
N SER A 172 5.42 -1.26 15.07
CA SER A 172 6.35 -1.70 16.10
C SER A 172 6.98 -0.50 16.82
N VAL A 173 7.43 -0.70 18.07
CA VAL A 173 8.07 0.36 18.87
C VAL A 173 9.37 0.81 18.21
N GLU A 174 10.13 -0.12 17.66
CA GLU A 174 11.39 0.12 16.95
C GLU A 174 11.17 0.98 15.71
N LEU A 175 10.13 0.69 14.92
CA LEU A 175 9.79 1.45 13.73
C LEU A 175 9.43 2.89 14.08
N MET A 176 8.56 3.10 15.08
CA MET A 176 8.13 4.45 15.47
C MET A 176 9.29 5.29 15.99
N HIS A 177 10.19 4.68 16.76
CA HIS A 177 11.40 5.33 17.24
C HIS A 177 12.33 5.71 16.07
N HIS A 178 12.55 4.79 15.13
CA HIS A 178 13.38 5.01 13.94
C HIS A 178 12.82 6.09 13.03
N LEU A 179 11.51 6.08 12.76
CA LEU A 179 10.83 7.12 11.96
C LEU A 179 11.07 8.52 12.55
N ARG A 180 10.94 8.65 13.87
CA ARG A 180 11.11 9.92 14.56
C ARG A 180 12.55 10.41 14.54
N ASN A 181 13.51 9.54 14.84
CA ASN A 181 14.89 9.97 15.06
C ASN A 181 15.71 10.04 13.76
N GLU A 182 15.49 9.13 12.82
CA GLU A 182 16.26 9.06 11.58
C GLU A 182 15.60 9.82 10.44
N LEU A 183 14.25 9.86 10.42
CA LEU A 183 13.49 10.51 9.33
C LEU A 183 12.76 11.77 9.78
N GLY A 184 12.70 12.09 11.08
CA GLY A 184 11.95 13.25 11.59
C GLY A 184 10.43 13.12 11.49
N ILE A 185 9.91 11.92 11.22
CA ILE A 185 8.49 11.66 10.97
C ILE A 185 7.78 11.24 12.25
N LEU A 186 6.67 11.90 12.54
CA LEU A 186 5.78 11.48 13.61
C LEU A 186 4.91 10.31 13.13
N SER A 187 4.59 9.39 14.03
CA SER A 187 3.78 8.23 13.67
C SER A 187 2.75 7.87 14.72
N ILE A 188 1.61 7.38 14.26
CA ILE A 188 0.51 6.89 15.09
C ILE A 188 0.08 5.55 14.51
N GLY A 189 -0.01 4.53 15.35
CA GLY A 189 -0.46 3.23 14.90
C GLY A 189 -1.07 2.39 15.99
N THR A 190 -1.92 1.47 15.58
CA THR A 190 -2.54 0.50 16.50
C THR A 190 -1.57 -0.64 16.77
N PHE A 191 -1.50 -1.15 18.00
CA PHE A 191 -0.63 -2.28 18.33
C PHE A 191 -1.43 -3.56 18.58
N GLN A 192 -0.82 -4.71 18.25
CA GLN A 192 -1.24 -5.98 18.84
C GLN A 192 -0.68 -6.05 20.27
N GLN A 193 -1.48 -6.49 21.23
CA GLN A 193 -1.10 -6.49 22.66
C GLN A 193 0.17 -7.30 22.94
N ASN A 194 0.45 -8.33 22.15
CA ASN A 194 1.66 -9.16 22.24
C ASN A 194 2.91 -8.52 21.59
N ARG A 195 2.82 -7.31 21.03
CA ARG A 195 3.92 -6.59 20.35
C ARG A 195 4.42 -5.36 21.11
N THR A 196 4.04 -5.20 22.37
CA THR A 196 4.42 -4.04 23.21
C THR A 196 5.81 -4.17 23.86
N ARG A 197 6.60 -5.18 23.47
CA ARG A 197 7.98 -5.42 23.96
C ARG A 197 8.11 -5.41 25.49
N GLY A 198 7.16 -6.06 26.17
CA GLY A 198 7.15 -6.18 27.62
C GLY A 198 6.49 -5.01 28.35
N CYS A 199 5.98 -3.99 27.63
CA CYS A 199 5.11 -2.99 28.25
C CYS A 199 3.75 -3.63 28.57
N ILE A 200 3.44 -3.71 29.86
CA ILE A 200 2.20 -4.28 30.39
C ILE A 200 1.17 -3.14 30.51
N LEU A 201 0.19 -3.17 29.60
CA LEU A 201 -1.05 -2.41 29.69
C LEU A 201 -2.12 -3.28 30.32
N LYS A 202 -3.11 -2.66 30.97
CA LYS A 202 -4.29 -3.35 31.50
C LYS A 202 -4.93 -4.25 30.45
N ASP A 203 -5.35 -5.44 30.87
CA ASP A 203 -6.00 -6.36 29.96
C ASP A 203 -7.45 -5.92 29.63
N ASP A 204 -8.08 -6.57 28.65
CA ASP A 204 -9.44 -6.20 28.24
C ASP A 204 -10.48 -6.45 29.35
N LYS A 205 -10.22 -7.37 30.30
CA LYS A 205 -11.12 -7.65 31.41
C LYS A 205 -11.04 -6.56 32.47
N GLU A 206 -9.84 -6.08 32.77
CA GLU A 206 -9.58 -4.96 33.67
C GLU A 206 -10.19 -3.68 33.11
N MET A 207 -9.94 -3.39 31.83
CA MET A 207 -10.49 -2.21 31.16
C MET A 207 -12.03 -2.21 31.13
N LYS A 208 -12.67 -3.38 30.95
CA LYS A 208 -14.14 -3.51 30.98
C LYS A 208 -14.77 -3.23 32.35
N LYS A 209 -14.02 -3.37 33.44
CA LYS A 209 -14.49 -3.03 34.79
C LYS A 209 -14.44 -1.52 35.05
N MET A 210 -13.68 -0.78 34.26
CA MET A 210 -13.56 0.66 34.41
C MET A 210 -14.72 1.38 33.71
N PRO A 211 -15.06 2.62 34.14
CA PRO A 211 -16.05 3.44 33.46
C PRO A 211 -15.70 3.64 31.98
N ARG A 212 -16.73 3.72 31.12
CA ARG A 212 -16.55 3.96 29.68
C ARG A 212 -15.77 5.26 29.46
N GLY A 213 -14.76 5.22 28.59
CA GLY A 213 -13.86 6.36 28.34
C GLY A 213 -12.59 6.37 29.21
N SER A 214 -12.45 5.43 30.15
CA SER A 214 -11.19 5.22 30.86
C SER A 214 -10.07 4.79 29.92
N VAL A 215 -8.85 5.22 30.21
CA VAL A 215 -7.64 4.87 29.46
C VAL A 215 -6.55 4.36 30.40
N ASP A 216 -5.72 3.44 29.90
CA ASP A 216 -4.44 3.09 30.51
C ASP A 216 -3.31 3.59 29.60
N MET A 217 -2.38 4.35 30.18
CA MET A 217 -1.31 4.99 29.43
C MET A 217 0.04 4.68 30.05
N LYS A 218 1.00 4.35 29.19
CA LYS A 218 2.40 4.15 29.56
C LYS A 218 3.28 5.03 28.67
N VAL A 219 4.26 5.68 29.27
CA VAL A 219 5.20 6.58 28.59
C VAL A 219 6.60 5.98 28.69
N CYS A 220 7.28 5.90 27.54
CA CYS A 220 8.70 5.61 27.47
C CYS A 220 9.44 6.91 27.15
N GLU A 221 10.00 7.56 28.17
CA GLU A 221 10.73 8.83 28.01
C GLU A 221 11.97 8.69 27.14
N GLU A 222 12.70 7.58 27.27
CA GLU A 222 13.91 7.29 26.49
C GLU A 222 13.62 7.24 24.98
N LYS A 223 12.56 6.53 24.58
CA LYS A 223 12.18 6.39 23.17
C LYS A 223 11.21 7.47 22.70
N LYS A 224 10.70 8.29 23.61
CA LYS A 224 9.64 9.30 23.41
C LYS A 224 8.40 8.72 22.74
N ILE A 225 7.95 7.56 23.25
CA ILE A 225 6.78 6.84 22.75
C ILE A 225 5.74 6.76 23.87
N VAL A 226 4.48 6.95 23.49
CA VAL A 226 3.33 6.77 24.36
C VAL A 226 2.50 5.59 23.84
N LEU A 227 2.19 4.66 24.72
CA LEU A 227 1.23 3.58 24.46
C LEU A 227 -0.04 3.87 25.26
N VAL A 228 -1.19 3.79 24.59
CA VAL A 228 -2.51 4.06 25.18
C VAL A 228 -3.44 2.90 24.83
N LYS A 229 -4.26 2.49 25.81
CA LYS A 229 -5.33 1.50 25.65
C LYS A 229 -6.63 2.01 26.26
#